data_AF-A0A061S390-F1
#
_entry.id   AF-A0A061S390-F1
#
_cell.length_a   1.000
_cell.length_b   1.000
_cell.length_c   1.000
_cell.angle_alpha   90.00
_cell.angle_beta   90.00
_cell.angle_gamma   90.00
#
_symmetry.space_group_name_H-M   'P 1'
#
loop_
_entity.id
_entity.type
_entity.pdbx_description
1 polymer ?
#
loop_
_entity_poly.entity_id
_entity_poly.type
_entity_poly.pdbx_seq_one_letter_code
_entity_poly.pdbx_strand_id
1 'polypeptide(L)'
;VKDTMEKSEKTVGGKGTSTRLNTVSGALKGTFQMSQIRQRELEREIKEDKDGLAEVDNELYKLNKRRAHLEQRIKEGAAWMENYEQNIAPLEGQYDKMFAGIGEIYSRAKEGHAKGLELLKAEFDYHPAYKRHSDKFGAVPFHPR
;
A
#
# COMPACT_ATOMS: atom_id res chain seq x y z
N VAL A 1 -103.48 -15.66 39.79
CA VAL A 1 -102.84 -16.85 39.16
C VAL A 1 -102.31 -16.58 37.75
N LYS A 2 -102.50 -15.40 37.14
CA LYS A 2 -101.96 -15.10 35.79
C LYS A 2 -100.64 -14.30 35.75
N ASP A 3 -100.18 -13.73 36.85
CA ASP A 3 -98.97 -12.88 36.84
C ASP A 3 -97.65 -13.62 37.15
N THR A 4 -97.69 -14.94 37.31
CA THR A 4 -96.50 -15.76 37.60
C THR A 4 -95.94 -16.50 36.39
N MET A 5 -96.54 -16.38 35.20
CA MET A 5 -96.10 -17.12 34.00
C MET A 5 -95.44 -16.28 32.90
N GLU A 6 -95.40 -14.95 33.02
CA GLU A 6 -94.81 -14.10 31.96
C GLU A 6 -93.33 -13.72 32.20
N LYS A 7 -92.65 -14.39 33.15
CA LYS A 7 -91.27 -14.05 33.53
C LYS A 7 -90.21 -15.12 33.24
N SER A 8 -90.57 -16.25 32.63
CA SER A 8 -89.62 -17.35 32.41
C SER A 8 -89.11 -17.53 30.97
N GLU A 9 -89.56 -16.74 30.00
CA GLU A 9 -89.25 -17.02 28.57
C GLU A 9 -88.19 -16.13 27.92
N LYS A 10 -87.61 -15.16 28.63
CA LYS A 10 -86.49 -14.36 28.11
C LYS A 10 -85.32 -14.41 29.08
N THR A 11 -84.29 -15.20 28.74
CA THR A 11 -82.84 -15.00 29.05
C THR A 11 -82.09 -16.31 29.36
N VAL A 12 -82.15 -17.33 28.50
CA VAL A 12 -81.25 -18.50 28.65
C VAL A 12 -80.21 -18.63 27.52
N GLY A 13 -80.35 -17.92 26.39
CA GLY A 13 -79.42 -18.05 25.24
C GLY A 13 -78.28 -17.01 25.12
N GLY A 14 -78.32 -15.90 25.85
CA GLY A 14 -77.45 -14.73 25.55
C GLY A 14 -76.16 -14.61 26.37
N LYS A 15 -76.13 -15.13 27.60
CA LYS A 15 -74.99 -14.91 28.51
C LYS A 15 -73.78 -15.80 28.18
N GLY A 16 -74.01 -17.07 27.82
CA GLY A 16 -72.93 -17.99 27.43
C GLY A 16 -72.30 -17.67 26.07
N THR A 17 -73.10 -17.20 25.11
CA THR A 17 -72.65 -16.73 23.79
C THR A 17 -71.91 -15.40 23.89
N SER A 18 -72.41 -14.43 24.65
CA SER A 18 -71.72 -13.16 24.91
C SER A 18 -70.39 -13.36 25.65
N THR A 19 -70.33 -14.27 26.62
CA THR A 19 -69.07 -14.59 27.32
C THR A 19 -68.06 -15.23 26.39
N ARG A 20 -68.47 -16.17 25.52
CA ARG A 20 -67.61 -16.79 24.49
C ARG A 20 -67.14 -15.79 23.44
N LEU A 21 -68.00 -14.87 23.01
CA LEU A 21 -67.63 -13.81 22.07
C LEU A 21 -66.63 -12.84 22.69
N ASN A 22 -66.77 -12.50 23.98
CA ASN A 22 -65.80 -11.65 24.68
C ASN A 22 -64.44 -12.34 24.85
N THR A 23 -64.39 -13.63 25.17
CA THR A 23 -63.11 -14.37 25.22
C THR A 23 -62.45 -14.49 23.86
N VAL A 24 -63.22 -14.81 22.80
CA VAL A 24 -62.68 -14.88 21.43
C VAL A 24 -62.22 -13.50 20.94
N SER A 25 -62.98 -12.44 21.22
CA SER A 25 -62.60 -11.06 20.88
C SER A 25 -61.34 -10.62 21.63
N GLY A 26 -61.21 -10.96 22.92
CA GLY A 26 -60.01 -10.71 23.71
C GLY A 26 -58.78 -11.45 23.18
N ALA A 27 -58.94 -12.73 22.82
CA ALA A 27 -57.88 -13.53 22.21
C ALA A 27 -57.43 -12.96 20.85
N LEU A 28 -58.38 -12.59 19.97
CA LEU A 28 -58.10 -11.96 18.68
C LEU A 28 -57.41 -10.60 18.84
N LYS A 29 -57.81 -9.80 19.85
CA LYS A 29 -57.14 -8.54 20.15
C LYS A 29 -55.72 -8.76 20.63
N GLY A 30 -55.48 -9.76 21.47
CA GLY A 30 -54.14 -10.12 21.95
C GLY A 30 -53.23 -10.58 20.82
N THR A 31 -53.70 -11.46 19.93
CA THR A 31 -52.90 -11.92 18.79
C THR A 31 -52.66 -10.82 17.78
N PHE A 32 -53.63 -9.94 17.54
CA PHE A 32 -53.47 -8.77 16.69
C PHE A 32 -52.43 -7.79 17.24
N GLN A 33 -52.48 -7.49 18.54
CA GLN A 33 -51.47 -6.65 19.20
C GLN A 33 -50.08 -7.27 19.13
N MET A 34 -49.97 -8.59 19.35
CA MET A 34 -48.70 -9.31 19.24
C MET A 34 -48.15 -9.27 17.81
N SER A 35 -49.01 -9.44 16.80
CA SER A 35 -48.63 -9.32 15.39
C SER A 35 -48.11 -7.92 15.05
N GLN A 36 -48.77 -6.87 15.56
CA GLN A 36 -48.31 -5.49 15.37
C GLN A 36 -46.96 -5.21 16.04
N ILE A 37 -46.73 -5.75 17.24
CA ILE A 37 -45.44 -5.64 17.93
C ILE A 37 -44.36 -6.33 17.09
N ARG A 38 -44.63 -7.56 16.62
CA ARG A 38 -43.66 -8.32 15.82
C ARG A 38 -43.35 -7.64 14.49
N GLN A 39 -44.35 -7.03 13.85
CA GLN A 39 -44.14 -6.28 12.61
C GLN A 39 -43.20 -5.09 12.84
N ARG A 40 -43.38 -4.34 13.93
CA ARG A 40 -42.49 -3.22 14.27
C ARG A 40 -41.07 -3.68 14.61
N GLU A 41 -40.93 -4.82 15.30
CA GLU A 41 -39.62 -5.42 15.57
C GLU A 41 -38.90 -5.78 14.28
N LEU A 42 -39.58 -6.48 13.36
CA LEU A 42 -39.02 -6.85 12.07
C LEU A 42 -38.67 -5.62 11.21
N GLU A 43 -39.50 -4.58 11.23
CA GLU A 43 -39.19 -3.32 10.54
C GLU A 43 -37.93 -2.64 11.11
N ARG A 44 -37.73 -2.72 12.43
CA ARG A 44 -36.49 -2.23 13.07
C ARG A 44 -35.29 -3.09 12.68
N GLU A 45 -35.39 -4.40 12.77
CA GLU A 45 -34.32 -5.34 12.38
C GLU A 45 -33.92 -5.14 10.91
N ILE A 46 -34.88 -5.03 9.99
CA ILE A 46 -34.61 -4.75 8.57
C ILE A 46 -33.87 -3.43 8.37
N LYS A 47 -34.19 -2.41 9.18
CA LYS A 47 -33.49 -1.13 9.11
C LYS A 47 -32.05 -1.27 9.58
N GLU A 48 -31.84 -1.91 10.72
CA GLU A 48 -30.50 -2.16 11.27
C GLU A 48 -29.64 -2.99 10.31
N ASP A 49 -30.22 -4.02 9.68
CA ASP A 49 -29.53 -4.84 8.67
C ASP A 49 -29.13 -4.03 7.43
N LYS A 50 -30.01 -3.12 6.97
CA LYS A 50 -29.69 -2.24 5.82
C LYS A 50 -28.57 -1.26 6.15
N ASP A 51 -28.59 -0.70 7.36
CA ASP A 51 -27.54 0.19 7.82
C ASP A 51 -26.20 -0.58 7.94
N GLY A 52 -26.24 -1.81 8.46
CA GLY A 52 -25.09 -2.71 8.54
C GLY A 52 -24.54 -3.11 7.16
N LEU A 53 -25.40 -3.38 6.18
CA LEU A 53 -24.99 -3.67 4.81
C LEU A 53 -24.23 -2.49 4.19
N ALA A 54 -24.74 -1.27 4.38
CA ALA A 54 -24.09 -0.06 3.88
C ALA A 54 -22.72 0.16 4.53
N GLU A 55 -22.56 -0.16 5.81
CA GLU A 55 -21.26 -0.11 6.48
C GLU A 55 -20.26 -1.12 5.90
N VAL A 56 -20.70 -2.36 5.68
CA VAL A 56 -19.88 -3.41 5.05
C VAL A 56 -19.47 -3.02 3.64
N ASP A 57 -20.38 -2.47 2.83
CA ASP A 57 -20.06 -1.99 1.47
C ASP A 57 -19.02 -0.87 1.48
N ASN A 58 -19.11 0.05 2.45
CA ASN A 58 -18.11 1.11 2.63
C ASN A 58 -16.73 0.55 2.99
N GLU A 59 -16.67 -0.44 3.89
CA GLU A 59 -15.40 -1.07 4.25
C GLU A 59 -14.81 -1.89 3.09
N LEU A 60 -15.65 -2.61 2.34
CA LEU A 60 -15.23 -3.30 1.13
C LEU A 60 -14.68 -2.32 0.09
N TYR A 61 -15.31 -1.17 -0.10
CA TYR A 61 -14.82 -0.13 -1.00
C TYR A 61 -13.42 0.37 -0.57
N LYS A 62 -13.23 0.67 0.72
CA LYS A 62 -11.93 1.11 1.27
C LYS A 62 -10.85 0.04 1.07
N LEU A 63 -11.17 -1.22 1.37
CA LEU A 63 -10.26 -2.35 1.21
C LEU A 63 -9.86 -2.56 -0.25
N ASN A 64 -10.81 -2.52 -1.17
CA ASN A 64 -10.53 -2.65 -2.60
C ASN A 64 -9.65 -1.50 -3.12
N LYS A 65 -9.90 -0.27 -2.68
CA LYS A 65 -9.05 0.87 -3.02
C LYS A 65 -7.63 0.69 -2.47
N ARG A 66 -7.50 0.19 -1.24
CA ARG A 66 -6.20 -0.08 -0.63
C ARG A 66 -5.46 -1.19 -1.35
N ARG A 67 -6.16 -2.26 -1.74
CA ARG A 67 -5.62 -3.35 -2.54
C ARG A 67 -5.06 -2.84 -3.87
N ALA A 68 -5.86 -2.10 -4.63
CA ALA A 68 -5.43 -1.55 -5.92
C ALA A 68 -4.18 -0.66 -5.77
N HIS A 69 -4.14 0.18 -4.73
CA HIS A 69 -2.97 1.01 -4.44
C HIS A 69 -1.71 0.18 -4.09
N LEU A 70 -1.86 -0.92 -3.34
CA LEU A 70 -0.74 -1.81 -3.02
C LEU A 70 -0.26 -2.57 -4.25
N GLU A 71 -1.17 -3.08 -5.08
CA GLU A 71 -0.84 -3.74 -6.35
C GLU A 71 -0.05 -2.79 -7.28
N GLN A 72 -0.46 -1.51 -7.36
CA GLN A 72 0.27 -0.48 -8.10
C GLN A 72 1.68 -0.29 -7.54
N ARG A 73 1.84 -0.14 -6.22
CA ARG A 73 3.16 0.01 -5.59
C ARG A 73 4.07 -1.19 -5.80
N ILE A 74 3.53 -2.41 -5.79
CA ILE A 74 4.30 -3.62 -6.08
C ILE A 74 4.79 -3.58 -7.53
N LYS A 75 3.93 -3.20 -8.47
CA LYS A 75 4.30 -3.08 -9.88
C LYS A 75 5.36 -2.01 -10.12
N GLU A 76 5.21 -0.84 -9.51
CA GLU A 76 6.20 0.24 -9.56
C GLU A 76 7.53 -0.19 -8.93
N GLY A 77 7.48 -0.87 -7.78
CA GLY A 77 8.67 -1.41 -7.12
C GLY A 77 9.40 -2.46 -7.97
N ALA A 78 8.66 -3.36 -8.62
CA ALA A 78 9.24 -4.35 -9.53
C ALA A 78 9.92 -3.69 -10.74
N ALA A 79 9.27 -2.71 -11.37
CA ALA A 79 9.85 -1.96 -12.48
C ALA A 79 11.09 -1.16 -12.04
N TRP A 80 11.07 -0.60 -10.83
CA TRP A 80 12.21 0.11 -10.26
C TRP A 80 13.39 -0.82 -9.98
N MET A 81 13.14 -2.00 -9.41
CA MET A 81 14.18 -3.02 -9.17
C MET A 81 14.81 -3.49 -10.47
N GLU A 82 14.01 -3.74 -11.51
CA GLU A 82 14.52 -4.11 -12.83
C GLU A 82 15.42 -3.01 -13.42
N ASN A 83 15.02 -1.75 -13.30
CA ASN A 83 15.83 -0.62 -13.74
C ASN A 83 17.15 -0.52 -12.93
N TYR A 84 17.08 -0.73 -11.61
CA TYR A 84 18.23 -0.70 -10.73
C TYR A 84 19.25 -1.78 -11.11
N GLU A 85 18.81 -3.02 -11.31
CA GLU A 85 19.68 -4.13 -11.72
C GLU A 85 20.33 -3.91 -13.08
N GLN A 86 19.60 -3.31 -14.04
CA GLN A 86 20.14 -3.05 -15.38
C GLN A 86 21.13 -1.88 -15.42
N ASN A 87 20.83 -0.80 -14.71
CA ASN A 87 21.53 0.47 -14.90
C ASN A 87 22.43 0.86 -13.74
N ILE A 88 22.06 0.52 -12.51
CA ILE A 88 22.73 1.01 -11.30
C ILE A 88 23.68 -0.04 -10.73
N ALA A 89 23.24 -1.30 -10.59
CA ALA A 89 24.09 -2.37 -10.07
C ALA A 89 25.41 -2.55 -10.88
N PRO A 90 25.42 -2.44 -12.22
CA PRO A 90 26.66 -2.53 -12.99
C PRO A 90 27.60 -1.34 -12.81
N LEU A 91 27.09 -0.18 -12.40
CA LEU A 91 27.92 1.02 -12.19
C LEU A 91 28.88 0.82 -11.01
N GLU A 92 28.46 0.15 -9.95
CA GLU A 92 29.31 -0.15 -8.79
C GLU A 92 30.56 -0.94 -9.22
N GLY A 93 30.37 -1.99 -10.02
CA GLY A 93 31.48 -2.76 -10.59
C GLY A 93 32.32 -1.99 -11.62
N GLN A 94 31.75 -0.96 -12.29
CA GLN A 94 32.53 -0.06 -13.15
C GLN A 94 33.41 0.89 -12.34
N TYR A 95 32.91 1.42 -11.22
CA TYR A 95 33.70 2.28 -10.33
C TYR A 95 34.93 1.55 -9.80
N ASP A 96 34.78 0.33 -9.29
CA ASP A 96 35.90 -0.46 -8.77
C ASP A 96 36.98 -0.70 -9.84
N LYS A 97 36.57 -1.05 -11.07
CA LYS A 97 37.48 -1.23 -12.20
C LYS A 97 38.20 0.07 -12.56
N MET A 98 37.49 1.19 -12.54
CA MET A 98 38.06 2.49 -12.87
C MET A 98 39.08 2.93 -11.82
N PHE A 99 38.79 2.73 -10.53
CA PHE A 99 39.73 3.03 -9.44
C PHE A 99 40.98 2.15 -9.47
N ALA A 100 40.83 0.86 -9.79
CA ALA A 100 41.98 -0.03 -9.98
C ALA A 100 42.88 0.44 -11.14
N GLY A 101 42.29 0.84 -12.28
CA GLY A 101 43.03 1.35 -13.43
C GLY A 101 43.78 2.66 -13.16
N ILE A 102 43.21 3.55 -12.34
CA ILE A 102 43.86 4.81 -11.93
C ILE A 102 45.17 4.54 -11.18
N GLY A 103 45.18 3.56 -10.27
CA GLY A 103 46.39 3.18 -9.53
C GLY A 103 47.52 2.73 -10.44
N GLU A 104 47.23 1.89 -11.43
CA GLU A 104 48.21 1.44 -12.42
C GLU A 104 48.74 2.59 -13.29
N ILE A 105 47.86 3.49 -13.75
CA ILE A 105 48.24 4.65 -14.56
C ILE A 105 49.21 5.54 -13.79
N TYR A 106 48.90 5.84 -12.52
CA TYR A 106 49.79 6.64 -11.68
C TYR A 106 51.14 5.96 -11.44
N SER A 107 51.15 4.63 -11.22
CA SER A 107 52.40 3.88 -11.04
C SER A 107 53.27 3.94 -12.31
N ARG A 108 52.68 3.67 -13.48
CA ARG A 108 53.40 3.75 -14.77
C ARG A 108 53.89 5.16 -15.07
N ALA A 109 53.10 6.19 -14.78
CA ALA A 109 53.50 7.57 -14.94
C ALA A 109 54.69 7.93 -14.04
N LYS A 110 54.70 7.46 -12.78
CA LYS A 110 55.81 7.64 -11.84
C LYS A 110 57.09 6.95 -12.32
N GLU A 111 56.98 5.72 -12.79
CA GLU A 111 58.11 4.96 -13.35
C GLU A 111 58.67 5.61 -14.62
N GLY A 112 57.80 6.00 -15.56
CA GLY A 112 58.19 6.71 -16.76
C GLY A 112 58.85 8.05 -16.45
N HIS A 113 58.33 8.78 -15.46
CA HIS A 113 58.94 10.02 -15.00
C HIS A 113 60.32 9.79 -14.40
N ALA A 114 60.48 8.77 -13.55
CA ALA A 114 61.78 8.41 -12.97
C ALA A 114 62.80 8.04 -14.06
N LYS A 115 62.41 7.22 -15.04
CA LYS A 115 63.26 6.87 -16.19
C LYS A 115 63.64 8.11 -17.02
N GLY A 116 62.70 9.02 -17.23
CA GLY A 116 62.96 10.29 -17.92
C GLY A 116 63.95 11.19 -17.16
N LEU A 117 63.89 11.20 -15.82
CA LEU A 117 64.86 11.93 -14.99
C LEU A 117 66.25 11.30 -15.05
N GLU A 118 66.37 9.98 -15.10
CA GLU A 118 67.66 9.31 -15.27
C GLU A 118 68.28 9.59 -16.64
N LEU A 119 67.50 9.53 -17.72
CA LEU A 119 67.97 9.88 -19.07
C LEU A 119 68.48 11.34 -19.12
N LEU A 120 67.73 12.24 -18.51
CA LEU A 120 68.11 13.64 -18.40
C LEU A 120 69.44 13.85 -17.69
N LYS A 121 69.67 13.14 -16.58
CA LYS A 121 70.94 13.21 -15.83
C LYS A 121 72.11 12.71 -16.67
N ALA A 122 71.89 11.64 -17.44
CA ALA A 122 72.94 10.98 -18.20
C ALA A 122 73.34 11.74 -19.48
N GLU A 123 72.37 12.25 -20.24
CA GLU A 123 72.62 12.80 -21.59
C GLU A 123 72.60 14.34 -21.65
N PHE A 124 72.06 15.00 -20.62
CA PHE A 124 71.82 16.46 -20.65
C PHE A 124 72.36 17.19 -19.40
N ASP A 125 73.25 16.57 -18.60
CA ASP A 125 73.80 17.12 -17.35
C ASP A 125 72.73 17.69 -16.39
N TYR A 126 71.54 17.09 -16.42
CA TYR A 126 70.43 17.56 -15.61
C TYR A 126 70.68 17.27 -14.12
N HIS A 127 70.56 18.29 -13.28
CA HIS A 127 70.67 18.13 -11.84
C HIS A 127 69.35 18.57 -11.14
N PRO A 128 68.66 17.65 -10.42
CA PRO A 128 67.30 17.89 -9.93
C PRO A 128 67.13 19.08 -8.97
N ALA A 129 68.20 19.53 -8.30
CA ALA A 129 68.18 20.69 -7.40
C ALA A 129 68.10 22.04 -8.15
N TYR A 130 68.38 22.05 -9.46
CA TYR A 130 68.42 23.27 -10.27
C TYR A 130 67.20 23.40 -11.20
N LYS A 131 66.25 22.43 -11.16
CA LYS A 131 65.02 22.46 -11.95
C LYS A 131 64.10 23.58 -11.45
N ARG A 132 63.84 24.59 -12.28
CA ARG A 132 62.83 25.62 -11.99
C ARG A 132 61.46 25.14 -12.45
N HIS A 133 60.39 25.52 -11.73
CA HIS A 133 59.02 25.15 -12.09
C HIS A 133 58.59 25.68 -13.48
N SER A 134 59.32 26.64 -14.04
CA SER A 134 59.07 27.28 -15.33
C SER A 134 59.91 26.71 -16.49
N ASP A 135 60.83 25.78 -16.24
CA ASP A 135 61.67 25.22 -17.30
C ASP A 135 60.83 24.34 -18.24
N LYS A 136 60.82 24.71 -19.53
CA LYS A 136 60.25 23.88 -20.60
C LYS A 136 61.36 23.01 -21.17
N PHE A 137 61.08 21.72 -21.31
CA PHE A 137 61.99 20.75 -21.91
C PHE A 137 62.14 21.05 -23.41
N GLY A 138 63.31 21.53 -23.83
CA GLY A 138 63.65 21.75 -25.23
C GLY A 138 64.66 20.71 -25.69
N ALA A 139 64.19 19.65 -26.34
CA ALA A 139 65.09 18.70 -27.01
C ALA A 139 65.38 19.20 -28.42
N VAL A 140 66.65 19.50 -28.74
CA VAL A 140 67.07 19.67 -30.13
C VAL A 140 67.34 18.26 -30.68
N PRO A 141 66.66 17.82 -31.76
CA PRO A 141 66.83 16.46 -32.27
C PRO A 141 68.26 16.24 -32.76
N PHE A 142 68.95 15.24 -32.19
CA PHE A 142 70.29 14.84 -32.61
C PHE A 142 70.25 14.25 -34.03
N HIS A 143 71.00 14.87 -34.95
CA HIS A 143 71.22 14.35 -36.31
C HIS A 143 72.67 13.87 -36.41
N PRO A 144 72.93 12.55 -36.46
CA PRO A 144 74.29 12.02 -36.66
C PRO A 144 74.80 12.34 -38.07
N ARG A 145 76.12 12.56 -38.20
CA ARG A 145 76.81 12.77 -39.48
C ARG A 145 77.20 11.44 -40.12
#